data_AF-A0A8J6XW45-F1
#
_entry.id   AF-A0A8J6XW45-F1
#
_cell.length_a   1.000
_cell.length_b   1.000
_cell.length_c   1.000
_cell.angle_alpha   90.00
_cell.angle_beta   90.00
_cell.angle_gamma   90.00
#
_symmetry.space_group_name_H-M   'P 1'
#
loop_
_entity.id
_entity.type
_entity.pdbx_description
1 polymer ?
#
loop_
_entity_poly.entity_id
_entity_poly.type
_entity_poly.pdbx_seq_one_letter_code
_entity_poly.pdbx_strand_id
1 'polypeptide(L)'
;FPVYVDLQGTPESQFFATLAEDVFHQLESILGDMGSGEDLDPDSEYGYRDLVRDLRRVIKVLDERSSKQVKLVLLIDEVDELNAYDPRINQRLRSLFMKSFAENLVAVVSGVEIRKQWDKEGSPWYNFFEEIEVTPIGRDDVVELITRPIGGVFKIDQAVTDRIVELTDRKPYHVQRLCVALVNRMHEQGRRVITIADVDAVAGNNA
;
A
#
# COMPACT_ATOMS: atom_id res chain seq x y z
N PHE A 1 5.64 11.28 12.98
CA PHE A 1 4.21 10.94 13.06
C PHE A 1 3.85 10.25 11.76
N PRO A 2 3.72 8.92 11.75
CA PRO A 2 3.26 8.20 10.56
C PRO A 2 1.74 8.33 10.42
N VAL A 3 1.26 8.46 9.18
CA VAL A 3 -0.15 8.42 8.80
C VAL A 3 -0.27 7.49 7.61
N TYR A 4 -1.12 6.46 7.73
CA TYR A 4 -1.45 5.58 6.62
C TYR A 4 -2.54 6.22 5.75
N VAL A 5 -2.42 6.09 4.43
CA VAL A 5 -3.41 6.59 3.47
C VAL A 5 -3.63 5.48 2.46
N ASP A 6 -4.85 5.01 2.34
CA ASP A 6 -5.24 4.05 1.29
C ASP A 6 -5.92 4.81 0.15
N LEU A 7 -5.35 4.74 -1.05
CA LEU A 7 -5.95 5.39 -2.21
C LEU A 7 -6.96 4.51 -2.95
N GLN A 8 -7.15 3.25 -2.55
CA GLN A 8 -8.03 2.31 -3.22
C GLN A 8 -9.40 2.90 -3.54
N GLY A 9 -9.73 3.02 -4.82
CA GLY A 9 -11.03 3.52 -5.26
C GLY A 9 -11.31 4.99 -4.92
N THR A 10 -10.30 5.75 -4.51
CA THR A 10 -10.42 7.18 -4.22
C THR A 10 -10.63 7.95 -5.53
N PRO A 11 -11.72 8.72 -5.68
CA PRO A 11 -11.90 9.59 -6.84
C PRO A 11 -10.90 10.76 -6.83
N GLU A 12 -10.46 11.20 -8.02
CA GLU A 12 -9.55 12.36 -8.16
C GLU A 12 -10.04 13.61 -7.42
N SER A 13 -11.35 13.88 -7.46
CA SER A 13 -11.97 15.03 -6.79
C SER A 13 -11.90 14.97 -5.26
N GLN A 14 -11.76 13.77 -4.69
CA GLN A 14 -11.70 13.56 -3.24
C GLN A 14 -10.28 13.38 -2.73
N PHE A 15 -9.30 13.19 -3.61
CA PHE A 15 -7.91 12.87 -3.25
C PHE A 15 -7.32 13.73 -2.12
N PHE A 16 -7.44 15.07 -2.19
CA PHE A 16 -6.90 15.94 -1.15
C PHE A 16 -7.73 15.92 0.14
N ALA A 17 -9.03 15.67 0.04
CA ALA A 17 -9.91 15.51 1.19
C ALA A 17 -9.56 14.22 1.95
N THR A 18 -9.39 13.10 1.24
CA THR A 18 -8.96 11.81 1.80
C THR A 18 -7.64 11.94 2.54
N LEU A 19 -6.64 12.60 1.94
CA LEU A 19 -5.36 12.87 2.59
C LEU A 19 -5.52 13.67 3.90
N ALA A 20 -6.39 14.67 3.91
CA ALA A 20 -6.64 15.45 5.10
C ALA A 20 -7.36 14.58 6.16
N GLU A 21 -8.44 13.91 5.78
CA GLU A 21 -9.24 13.06 6.65
C GLU A 21 -8.37 12.02 7.38
N ASP A 22 -7.51 11.30 6.67
CA ASP A 22 -6.61 10.31 7.26
C ASP A 22 -5.61 10.93 8.25
N VAL A 23 -5.06 12.11 7.93
CA VAL A 23 -4.15 12.83 8.81
C VAL A 23 -4.85 13.27 10.10
N PHE A 24 -6.05 13.86 9.99
CA PHE A 24 -6.78 14.31 11.18
C PHE A 24 -7.30 13.14 12.01
N HIS A 25 -7.85 12.12 11.36
CA HIS A 25 -8.36 10.94 12.03
C HIS A 25 -7.28 10.21 12.82
N GLN A 26 -6.12 9.94 12.21
CA GLN A 26 -5.06 9.20 12.89
C GLN A 26 -4.30 10.02 13.93
N LEU A 27 -4.35 11.36 13.82
CA LEU A 27 -3.71 12.26 14.79
C LEU A 27 -4.71 12.89 15.77
N GLU A 28 -5.97 12.46 15.81
CA GLU A 28 -7.04 13.02 16.64
C GLU A 28 -6.62 13.17 18.11
N SER A 29 -5.98 12.13 18.68
CA SER A 29 -5.51 12.16 20.08
C SER A 29 -4.48 13.26 20.38
N ILE A 30 -3.78 13.76 19.36
CA ILE A 30 -2.76 14.81 19.45
C ILE A 30 -3.37 16.17 19.07
N LEU A 31 -4.22 16.19 18.05
CA LEU A 31 -4.83 17.40 17.51
C LEU A 31 -6.02 17.90 18.36
N GLY A 32 -6.64 17.03 19.16
CA GLY A 32 -7.82 17.36 19.96
C GLY A 32 -9.03 17.63 19.07
N ASP A 33 -9.77 18.70 19.37
CA ASP A 33 -10.99 19.08 18.63
C ASP A 33 -10.73 19.71 17.26
N MET A 34 -9.49 19.69 16.77
CA MET A 34 -9.15 20.26 15.48
C MET A 34 -9.66 19.36 14.35
N GLY A 35 -10.51 19.88 13.49
CA GLY A 35 -10.98 19.24 12.26
C GLY A 35 -10.26 19.74 11.01
N SER A 36 -10.35 18.95 9.93
CA SER A 36 -10.04 19.39 8.58
C SER A 36 -11.11 20.37 8.08
N GLY A 37 -10.72 21.36 7.28
CA GLY A 37 -11.67 22.22 6.58
C GLY A 37 -12.51 23.15 7.46
N GLU A 38 -12.13 23.42 8.71
CA GLU A 38 -12.91 24.26 9.67
C GLU A 38 -13.25 25.67 9.15
N ASP A 39 -12.47 26.21 8.21
CA ASP A 39 -12.67 27.54 7.61
C ASP A 39 -13.29 27.48 6.19
N LEU A 40 -13.81 26.32 5.78
CA LEU A 40 -14.42 26.16 4.47
C LEU A 40 -15.89 26.55 4.46
N ASP A 41 -16.31 27.14 3.34
CA ASP A 41 -17.72 27.26 3.01
C ASP A 41 -18.30 25.84 2.86
N PRO A 42 -19.42 25.48 3.51
CA PRO A 42 -20.06 24.16 3.39
C PRO A 42 -20.33 23.72 1.94
N ASP A 43 -20.49 24.69 1.03
CA ASP A 43 -20.74 24.42 -0.40
C ASP A 43 -19.44 24.34 -1.24
N SER A 44 -18.26 24.52 -0.64
CA SER A 44 -16.98 24.47 -1.34
C SER A 44 -16.38 23.08 -1.34
N GLU A 45 -15.87 22.64 -2.50
CA GLU A 45 -15.06 21.42 -2.60
C GLU A 45 -13.71 21.61 -1.91
N TYR A 46 -13.30 20.60 -1.14
CA TYR A 46 -12.01 20.58 -0.45
C TYR A 46 -10.86 20.41 -1.46
N GLY A 47 -9.97 21.39 -1.53
CA GLY A 47 -8.91 21.42 -2.54
C GLY A 47 -7.49 21.35 -1.98
N TYR A 48 -6.54 21.38 -2.91
CA TYR A 48 -5.10 21.44 -2.61
C TYR A 48 -4.72 22.57 -1.63
N ARG A 49 -5.34 23.74 -1.77
CA ARG A 49 -5.01 24.91 -0.93
C ARG A 49 -5.46 24.70 0.52
N ASP A 50 -6.53 23.95 0.70
CA ASP A 50 -7.13 23.67 2.00
C ASP A 50 -6.30 22.61 2.72
N LEU A 51 -5.88 21.57 2.00
CA LEU A 51 -4.88 20.62 2.50
C LEU A 51 -3.59 21.33 2.96
N VAL A 52 -3.07 22.27 2.17
CA VAL A 52 -1.88 23.04 2.57
C VAL A 52 -2.13 23.88 3.82
N ARG A 53 -3.32 24.46 3.97
CA ARG A 53 -3.67 25.23 5.18
C ARG A 53 -3.72 24.31 6.39
N ASP A 54 -4.41 23.19 6.27
CA ASP A 54 -4.62 22.25 7.35
C ASP A 54 -3.32 21.56 7.77
N LEU A 55 -2.49 21.12 6.82
CA LEU A 55 -1.18 20.54 7.14
C LEU A 55 -0.25 21.52 7.87
N ARG A 56 -0.32 22.83 7.58
CA ARG A 56 0.42 23.84 8.37
C ARG A 56 -0.04 23.88 9.83
N ARG A 57 -1.35 23.78 10.06
CA ARG A 57 -1.92 23.75 11.41
C ARG A 57 -1.51 22.49 12.15
N VAL A 58 -1.62 21.33 11.48
CA VAL A 58 -1.18 20.04 12.00
C VAL A 58 0.30 20.10 12.40
N ILE A 59 1.19 20.49 11.48
CA ILE A 59 2.63 20.56 11.76
C ILE A 59 2.93 21.49 12.92
N LYS A 60 2.28 22.65 13.00
CA LYS A 60 2.46 23.58 14.13
C LYS A 60 2.12 22.93 15.47
N VAL A 61 0.99 22.23 15.57
CA VAL A 61 0.61 21.53 16.81
C VAL A 61 1.59 20.40 17.14
N LEU A 62 2.03 19.66 16.13
CA LEU A 62 3.02 18.61 16.31
C LEU A 62 4.36 19.19 16.81
N ASP A 63 4.78 20.35 16.29
CA ASP A 63 6.02 21.03 16.68
C ASP A 63 5.96 21.50 18.14
N GLU A 64 4.84 22.09 18.55
CA GLU A 64 4.63 22.52 19.94
C GLU A 64 4.65 21.36 20.95
N ARG A 65 4.35 20.13 20.50
CA ARG A 65 4.30 18.91 21.33
C ARG A 65 5.55 18.04 21.20
N SER A 66 6.53 18.45 20.41
CA SER A 66 7.75 17.67 20.13
C SER A 66 9.00 18.43 20.59
N SER A 67 9.93 17.71 21.21
CA SER A 67 11.27 18.23 21.52
C SER A 67 12.27 18.07 20.37
N LYS A 68 11.85 17.44 19.27
CA LYS A 68 12.64 17.18 18.06
C LYS A 68 11.94 17.78 16.84
N GLN A 69 12.70 17.97 15.76
CA GLN A 69 12.14 18.38 14.46
C GLN A 69 11.02 17.41 14.04
N VAL A 70 9.84 17.95 13.76
CA VAL A 70 8.68 17.16 13.35
C VAL A 70 8.84 16.66 11.93
N LYS A 71 8.58 15.36 11.76
CA LYS A 71 8.33 14.72 10.47
C LYS A 71 6.97 14.05 10.49
N LEU A 72 6.05 14.53 9.65
CA LEU A 72 4.84 13.84 9.25
C LEU A 72 5.20 12.92 8.09
N VAL A 73 4.97 11.62 8.26
CA VAL A 73 5.32 10.59 7.27
C VAL A 73 4.02 10.03 6.72
N LEU A 74 3.74 10.30 5.44
CA LEU A 74 2.58 9.75 4.75
C LEU A 74 2.97 8.39 4.15
N LEU A 75 2.31 7.33 4.60
CA LEU A 75 2.43 5.97 4.09
C LEU A 75 1.26 5.76 3.13
N ILE A 76 1.48 6.04 1.85
CA ILE A 76 0.43 6.06 0.84
C ILE A 76 0.43 4.73 0.10
N ASP A 77 -0.62 3.95 0.29
CA ASP A 77 -0.84 2.68 -0.41
C ASP A 77 -1.65 2.87 -1.69
N GLU A 78 -1.58 1.88 -2.56
CA GLU A 78 -2.27 1.86 -3.87
C GLU A 78 -2.03 3.13 -4.70
N VAL A 79 -0.77 3.59 -4.74
CA VAL A 79 -0.37 4.79 -5.52
C VAL A 79 -0.61 4.64 -7.03
N ASP A 80 -0.92 3.42 -7.48
CA ASP A 80 -1.36 3.12 -8.84
C ASP A 80 -2.60 3.92 -9.26
N GLU A 81 -3.46 4.30 -8.32
CA GLU A 81 -4.64 5.15 -8.58
C GLU A 81 -4.25 6.51 -9.17
N LEU A 82 -3.09 7.06 -8.79
CA LEU A 82 -2.56 8.31 -9.34
C LEU A 82 -2.26 8.24 -10.84
N ASN A 83 -2.15 7.03 -11.42
CA ASN A 83 -1.95 6.84 -12.85
C ASN A 83 -3.19 7.20 -13.68
N ALA A 84 -4.38 7.19 -13.06
CA ALA A 84 -5.65 7.53 -13.71
C ALA A 84 -5.98 9.03 -13.60
N TYR A 85 -5.34 9.75 -12.67
CA TYR A 85 -5.63 11.16 -12.41
C TYR A 85 -4.98 12.11 -13.43
N ASP A 86 -5.50 13.35 -13.52
CA ASP A 86 -4.85 14.41 -14.27
C ASP A 86 -3.44 14.66 -13.71
N PRO A 87 -2.39 14.71 -14.55
CA PRO A 87 -1.03 14.94 -14.08
C PRO A 87 -0.84 16.24 -13.25
N ARG A 88 -1.75 17.21 -13.34
CA ARG A 88 -1.78 18.42 -12.50
C ARG A 88 -2.00 18.08 -11.02
N ILE A 89 -2.78 17.06 -10.70
CA ILE A 89 -2.97 16.56 -9.32
C ILE A 89 -1.66 15.99 -8.80
N ASN A 90 -1.00 15.15 -9.60
CA ASN A 90 0.30 14.56 -9.24
C ASN A 90 1.39 15.64 -9.04
N GLN A 91 1.38 16.71 -9.84
CA GLN A 91 2.28 17.86 -9.67
C GLN A 91 1.97 18.68 -8.40
N ARG A 92 0.69 18.79 -8.01
CA ARG A 92 0.29 19.42 -6.75
C ARG A 92 0.74 18.59 -5.55
N LEU A 93 0.55 17.27 -5.60
CA LEU A 93 1.07 16.33 -4.59
C LEU A 93 2.60 16.50 -4.44
N ARG A 94 3.35 16.44 -5.54
CA ARG A 94 4.80 16.69 -5.54
C ARG A 94 5.17 18.04 -4.91
N SER A 95 4.39 19.08 -5.18
CA SER A 95 4.64 20.43 -4.65
C SER A 95 4.49 20.50 -3.12
N LEU A 96 3.70 19.61 -2.49
CA LEU A 96 3.62 19.52 -1.03
C LEU A 96 4.98 19.21 -0.42
N PHE A 97 5.67 18.20 -0.96
CA PHE A 97 6.94 17.71 -0.43
C PHE A 97 8.13 18.59 -0.80
N MET A 98 8.10 19.29 -1.94
CA MET A 98 9.26 20.08 -2.38
C MET A 98 9.26 21.54 -1.92
N LYS A 99 8.09 22.12 -1.65
CA LYS A 99 7.98 23.56 -1.34
C LYS A 99 7.34 23.79 0.02
N SER A 100 6.08 23.39 0.14
CA SER A 100 5.25 23.80 1.28
C SER A 100 5.74 23.19 2.60
N PHE A 101 6.30 21.97 2.55
CA PHE A 101 6.63 21.18 3.74
C PHE A 101 7.92 20.37 3.62
N ALA A 102 8.90 20.84 2.83
CA ALA A 102 10.14 20.09 2.57
C ALA A 102 10.89 19.65 3.83
N GLU A 103 10.79 20.43 4.91
CA GLU A 103 11.44 20.11 6.19
C GLU A 103 10.59 19.25 7.11
N ASN A 104 9.29 19.09 6.86
CA ASN A 104 8.36 18.44 7.78
C ASN A 104 7.62 17.24 7.19
N LEU A 105 7.61 17.06 5.87
CA LEU A 105 6.83 16.02 5.20
C LEU A 105 7.75 15.01 4.52
N VAL A 106 7.44 13.73 4.73
CA VAL A 106 8.07 12.60 4.04
C VAL A 106 6.94 11.71 3.52
N ALA A 107 7.12 11.07 2.37
CA ALA A 107 6.21 10.05 1.88
C ALA A 107 6.94 8.74 1.62
N VAL A 108 6.28 7.65 1.97
CA VAL A 108 6.58 6.29 1.53
C VAL A 108 5.36 5.85 0.74
N VAL A 109 5.56 5.44 -0.50
CA VAL A 109 4.47 5.06 -1.42
C VAL A 109 4.61 3.58 -1.78
N SER A 110 3.50 2.86 -1.86
CA SER A 110 3.44 1.49 -2.39
C SER A 110 2.48 1.40 -3.57
N GLY A 111 2.83 0.55 -4.54
CA GLY A 111 2.04 0.27 -5.73
C GLY A 111 2.69 -0.83 -6.58
N VAL A 112 1.97 -1.32 -7.57
CA VAL A 112 2.39 -2.41 -8.46
C VAL A 112 3.16 -1.87 -9.66
N GLU A 113 2.65 -0.82 -10.31
CA GLU A 113 3.28 -0.19 -11.47
C GLU A 113 2.97 1.32 -11.49
N ILE A 114 4.00 2.15 -11.28
CA ILE A 114 3.88 3.57 -11.59
C ILE A 114 4.01 3.76 -13.10
N ARG A 115 3.00 4.34 -13.77
CA ARG A 115 3.07 4.63 -15.21
C ARG A 115 4.24 5.57 -15.49
N LYS A 116 5.27 5.04 -16.17
CA LYS A 116 6.45 5.79 -16.64
C LYS A 116 6.22 6.53 -17.97
N GLN A 117 5.01 6.45 -18.53
CA GLN A 117 4.62 7.24 -19.72
C GLN A 117 4.23 8.65 -19.29
N TRP A 118 4.92 9.64 -19.84
CA TRP A 118 4.77 11.04 -19.44
C TRP A 118 4.77 11.97 -20.64
N ASP A 119 3.61 12.58 -20.90
CA ASP A 119 3.37 13.39 -22.10
C ASP A 119 3.49 14.92 -21.85
N LYS A 120 4.02 15.35 -20.69
CA LYS A 120 4.15 16.78 -20.34
C LYS A 120 5.62 17.21 -20.28
N GLU A 121 5.90 18.49 -20.56
CA GLU A 121 7.26 19.06 -20.55
C GLU A 121 7.98 19.03 -19.19
N GLY A 122 7.25 18.86 -18.08
CA GLY A 122 7.83 18.81 -16.73
C GLY A 122 8.46 17.46 -16.38
N SER A 123 9.31 17.40 -15.36
CA SER A 123 9.80 16.11 -14.84
C SER A 123 8.63 15.31 -14.23
N PRO A 124 8.48 14.03 -14.59
CA PRO A 124 7.47 13.16 -14.00
C PRO A 124 7.50 13.17 -12.47
N TRP A 125 6.34 12.97 -11.86
CA TRP A 125 6.21 13.02 -10.41
C TRP A 125 6.96 11.88 -9.71
N TYR A 126 7.03 10.70 -10.33
CA TYR A 126 7.69 9.53 -9.77
C TYR A 126 9.21 9.69 -9.63
N ASN A 127 9.84 10.57 -10.42
CA ASN A 127 11.27 10.92 -10.25
C ASN A 127 11.58 11.59 -8.91
N PHE A 128 10.55 11.98 -8.15
CA PHE A 128 10.73 12.48 -6.79
C PHE A 128 11.03 11.35 -5.79
N PHE A 129 10.63 10.12 -6.09
CA PHE A 129 10.75 8.99 -5.18
C PHE A 129 12.00 8.17 -5.48
N GLU A 130 12.58 7.61 -4.42
CA GLU A 130 13.56 6.54 -4.53
C GLU A 130 12.79 5.21 -4.70
N GLU A 131 12.98 4.53 -5.84
CA GLU A 131 12.32 3.26 -6.11
C GLU A 131 13.04 2.12 -5.38
N ILE A 132 12.32 1.40 -4.54
CA ILE A 132 12.79 0.16 -3.90
C ILE A 132 11.91 -0.99 -4.43
N GLU A 133 12.52 -1.88 -5.19
CA GLU A 133 11.83 -3.07 -5.71
C GLU A 133 11.68 -4.12 -4.61
N VAL A 134 10.44 -4.57 -4.37
CA VAL A 134 10.16 -5.71 -3.49
C VAL A 134 10.22 -6.99 -4.32
N THR A 135 11.28 -7.77 -4.16
CA THR A 135 11.51 -9.01 -4.90
C THR A 135 10.76 -10.19 -4.28
N PRO A 136 10.53 -11.28 -5.04
CA PRO A 136 10.00 -12.53 -4.47
C PRO A 136 10.85 -13.04 -3.31
N ILE A 137 10.20 -13.67 -2.34
CA ILE A 137 10.85 -14.14 -1.11
C ILE A 137 11.86 -15.29 -1.36
N GLY A 138 12.73 -15.53 -0.39
CA GLY A 138 13.71 -16.61 -0.44
C GLY A 138 13.04 -17.98 -0.53
N ARG A 139 13.73 -18.97 -1.11
CA ARG A 139 13.19 -20.34 -1.21
C ARG A 139 12.82 -20.91 0.15
N ASP A 140 13.67 -20.70 1.16
CA ASP A 140 13.44 -21.22 2.51
C ASP A 140 12.22 -20.55 3.17
N ASP A 141 12.01 -19.25 2.92
CA ASP A 141 10.82 -18.53 3.37
C ASP A 141 9.55 -19.07 2.69
N VAL A 142 9.62 -19.44 1.40
CA VAL A 142 8.49 -20.09 0.70
C VAL A 142 8.19 -21.46 1.33
N VAL A 143 9.22 -22.25 1.62
CA VAL A 143 9.05 -23.55 2.28
C VAL A 143 8.39 -23.37 3.65
N GLU A 144 8.81 -22.38 4.44
CA GLU A 144 8.16 -22.06 5.71
C GLU A 144 6.71 -21.61 5.51
N LEU A 145 6.46 -20.74 4.54
CA LEU A 145 5.12 -20.23 4.19
C LEU A 145 4.15 -21.36 3.81
N ILE A 146 4.65 -22.42 3.19
CA ILE A 146 3.87 -23.62 2.83
C ILE A 146 3.68 -24.54 4.03
N THR A 147 4.76 -24.86 4.74
CA THR A 147 4.80 -26.00 5.68
C THR A 147 4.35 -25.63 7.09
N ARG A 148 4.67 -24.43 7.58
CA ARG A 148 4.37 -24.00 8.95
C ARG A 148 2.86 -23.93 9.23
N PRO A 149 2.00 -23.38 8.36
CA PRO A 149 0.55 -23.27 8.64
C PRO A 149 -0.18 -24.61 8.68
N ILE A 150 0.31 -25.62 7.96
CA ILE A 150 -0.30 -26.95 7.86
C ILE A 150 0.37 -28.01 8.75
N GLY A 151 1.41 -27.60 9.49
CA GLY A 151 2.22 -28.47 10.34
C GLY A 151 1.35 -29.29 11.30
N GLY A 152 1.54 -30.61 11.29
CA GLY A 152 0.78 -31.54 12.15
C GLY A 152 -0.64 -31.87 11.65
N VAL A 153 -1.17 -31.18 10.64
CA VAL A 153 -2.51 -31.43 10.09
C VAL A 153 -2.44 -32.17 8.75
N PHE A 154 -1.60 -31.67 7.84
CA PHE A 154 -1.34 -32.24 6.52
C PHE A 154 0.13 -32.64 6.39
N LYS A 155 0.38 -33.67 5.59
CA LYS A 155 1.72 -34.08 5.17
C LYS A 155 1.96 -33.60 3.74
N ILE A 156 3.11 -32.98 3.55
CA ILE A 156 3.61 -32.53 2.25
C ILE A 156 5.08 -32.95 2.16
N ASP A 157 5.50 -33.44 1.01
CA ASP A 157 6.90 -33.80 0.78
C ASP A 157 7.65 -32.67 0.05
N GLN A 158 8.97 -32.85 -0.06
CA GLN A 158 9.84 -31.86 -0.69
C GLN A 158 9.52 -31.67 -2.18
N ALA A 159 9.17 -32.74 -2.91
CA ALA A 159 8.90 -32.66 -4.34
C ALA A 159 7.61 -31.86 -4.63
N VAL A 160 6.58 -32.01 -3.79
CA VAL A 160 5.36 -31.19 -3.85
C VAL A 160 5.68 -29.73 -3.53
N THR A 161 6.51 -29.49 -2.53
CA THR A 161 6.93 -28.13 -2.15
C THR A 161 7.71 -27.45 -3.28
N ASP A 162 8.64 -28.16 -3.91
CA ASP A 162 9.41 -27.67 -5.05
C ASP A 162 8.51 -27.35 -6.24
N ARG A 163 7.49 -28.18 -6.49
CA ARG A 163 6.49 -27.93 -7.54
C ARG A 163 5.67 -26.67 -7.29
N ILE A 164 5.28 -26.40 -6.03
CA ILE A 164 4.58 -25.17 -5.66
C ILE A 164 5.49 -23.96 -5.89
N VAL A 165 6.77 -24.04 -5.49
CA VAL A 165 7.76 -22.97 -5.71
C VAL A 165 7.89 -22.63 -7.19
N GLU A 166 8.01 -23.65 -8.05
CA GLU A 166 8.12 -23.50 -9.51
C GLU A 166 6.90 -22.78 -10.10
N LEU A 167 5.68 -23.19 -9.72
CA LEU A 167 4.45 -22.64 -10.29
C LEU A 167 4.11 -21.21 -9.83
N THR A 168 4.67 -20.77 -8.71
CA THR A 168 4.28 -19.53 -8.04
C THR A 168 5.33 -18.43 -8.16
N ASP A 169 6.50 -18.77 -8.73
CA ASP A 169 7.65 -17.89 -8.85
C ASP A 169 8.03 -17.22 -7.51
N ARG A 170 7.82 -17.94 -6.40
CA ARG A 170 8.07 -17.48 -5.02
C ARG A 170 7.30 -16.22 -4.61
N LYS A 171 6.24 -15.87 -5.34
CA LYS A 171 5.36 -14.74 -4.98
C LYS A 171 4.43 -15.15 -3.85
N PRO A 172 4.49 -14.52 -2.65
CA PRO A 172 3.75 -14.98 -1.46
C PRO A 172 2.25 -15.19 -1.70
N TYR A 173 1.60 -14.24 -2.38
CA TYR A 173 0.17 -14.33 -2.70
C TYR A 173 -0.16 -15.56 -3.55
N HIS A 174 0.63 -15.85 -4.59
CA HIS A 174 0.40 -17.02 -5.45
C HIS A 174 0.64 -18.33 -4.71
N VAL A 175 1.69 -18.39 -3.87
CA VAL A 175 1.95 -19.53 -2.98
C VAL A 175 0.74 -19.80 -2.09
N GLN A 176 0.29 -18.79 -1.34
CA GLN A 176 -0.81 -18.95 -0.41
C GLN A 176 -2.13 -19.31 -1.10
N ARG A 177 -2.44 -18.67 -2.24
CA ARG A 177 -3.65 -18.97 -3.02
C ARG A 177 -3.68 -20.43 -3.47
N LEU A 178 -2.56 -20.94 -3.99
CA LEU A 178 -2.44 -22.34 -4.40
C LEU A 178 -2.56 -23.28 -3.19
N CYS A 179 -1.89 -22.97 -2.07
CA CYS A 179 -1.98 -23.75 -0.83
C CYS A 179 -3.40 -23.81 -0.26
N VAL A 180 -4.15 -22.71 -0.25
CA VAL A 180 -5.55 -22.70 0.20
C VAL A 180 -6.40 -23.63 -0.65
N ALA A 181 -6.26 -23.57 -1.97
CA ALA A 181 -7.00 -24.45 -2.88
C ALA A 181 -6.63 -25.94 -2.69
N LEU A 182 -5.35 -26.23 -2.42
CA LEU A 182 -4.89 -27.58 -2.05
C LEU A 182 -5.52 -28.07 -0.74
N VAL A 183 -5.50 -27.24 0.30
CA VAL A 183 -6.09 -27.58 1.61
C VAL A 183 -7.59 -27.84 1.48
N ASN A 184 -8.32 -27.00 0.75
CA ASN A 184 -9.76 -27.19 0.50
C ASN A 184 -10.03 -28.51 -0.22
N ARG A 185 -9.27 -28.81 -1.28
CA ARG A 185 -9.38 -30.09 -2.00
C ARG A 185 -9.09 -31.29 -1.10
N MET A 186 -8.07 -31.21 -0.24
CA MET A 186 -7.74 -32.30 0.70
C MET A 186 -8.84 -32.51 1.72
N HIS A 187 -9.44 -31.42 2.20
CA HIS A 187 -10.57 -31.45 3.10
C HIS A 187 -11.79 -32.14 2.47
N GLU A 188 -12.17 -31.75 1.25
CA GLU A 188 -13.28 -32.35 0.49
C GLU A 188 -13.08 -33.85 0.25
N GLN A 189 -11.83 -34.29 0.06
CA GLN A 189 -11.51 -35.71 -0.19
C GLN A 189 -11.25 -36.52 1.09
N GLY A 190 -11.28 -35.89 2.27
CA GLY A 190 -10.94 -36.53 3.54
C GLY A 190 -9.48 -37.03 3.61
N ARG A 191 -8.59 -36.47 2.78
CA ARG A 191 -7.18 -36.86 2.69
C ARG A 191 -6.31 -35.91 3.52
N ARG A 192 -5.18 -36.41 4.03
CA ARG A 192 -4.21 -35.62 4.81
C ARG A 192 -2.81 -35.58 4.19
N VAL A 193 -2.66 -36.10 2.97
CA VAL A 193 -1.40 -36.16 2.24
C VAL A 193 -1.58 -35.47 0.90
N ILE A 194 -0.87 -34.36 0.73
CA ILE A 194 -0.85 -33.58 -0.51
C ILE A 194 0.15 -34.24 -1.46
N THR A 195 -0.25 -34.46 -2.71
CA THR A 195 0.60 -35.06 -3.75
C THR A 195 0.82 -34.11 -4.92
N ILE A 196 1.80 -34.39 -5.78
CA ILE A 196 2.04 -33.61 -7.00
C ILE A 196 0.80 -33.56 -7.89
N ALA A 197 0.06 -34.67 -7.99
CA ALA A 197 -1.19 -34.73 -8.75
C ALA A 197 -2.26 -33.75 -8.23
N ASP A 198 -2.27 -33.49 -6.92
CA ASP A 198 -3.18 -32.49 -6.34
C ASP A 198 -2.76 -31.06 -6.73
N VAL A 199 -1.45 -30.80 -6.78
CA VAL A 199 -0.89 -29.51 -7.23
C VAL A 199 -1.24 -29.27 -8.70
N ASP A 200 -0.96 -30.23 -9.58
CA ASP A 200 -1.23 -30.08 -11.01
C ASP A 200 -2.74 -29.96 -11.30
N ALA A 201 -3.59 -30.69 -10.55
CA ALA A 201 -5.05 -30.58 -10.69
C ALA A 201 -5.58 -29.19 -10.29
N VAL A 202 -5.02 -28.58 -9.24
CA VAL A 202 -5.42 -27.23 -8.81
C VAL A 202 -4.83 -26.15 -9.71
N ALA A 203 -3.60 -26.35 -10.21
CA ALA A 203 -2.97 -25.43 -11.15
C ALA A 203 -3.73 -25.36 -12.48
N GLY A 204 -4.19 -26.50 -13.01
CA GLY A 204 -4.96 -26.56 -14.26
C GLY A 204 -6.36 -25.93 -14.19
N ASN A 205 -6.94 -25.78 -13.00
CA ASN A 205 -8.25 -25.14 -12.79
C ASN A 205 -8.16 -23.63 -12.52
N ASN A 206 -6.95 -23.10 -12.29
CA ASN A 206 -6.69 -21.70 -11.96
C ASN A 206 -5.93 -20.95 -13.08
N ALA A 207 -5.77 -21.58 -14.25
CA ALA A 207 -5.23 -20.99 -15.48
C ALA A 207 -6.37 -20.59 -16.41
#